data_AF-A0A2D0ILY9-F1
#
_entry.id   AF-A0A2D0ILY9-F1
#
_cell.length_a   1.000
_cell.length_b   1.000
_cell.length_c   1.000
_cell.angle_alpha   90.00
_cell.angle_beta   90.00
_cell.angle_gamma   90.00
#
_symmetry.space_group_name_H-M   'P 1'
#
loop_
_entity.id
_entity.type
_entity.pdbx_description
1 polymer ?
#
loop_
_entity_poly.entity_id
_entity_poly.type
_entity_poly.pdbx_seq_one_letter_code
_entity_poly.pdbx_strand_id
1 'polypeptide(L)'
;MEKPVFQWLFSASQPYCLQINKPPHAEPVPVQLCWRPADKKTSRLCLAIGNACQPLGAGDFTVFRLSDTQWQSVVAGNSGAEPEQWERLAFTVSELAVHPEFVTFTAMGTTEVQRCEK
;
A
#
# COMPACT_ATOMS: atom_id res chain seq x y z
N MET A 1 -24.82 -8.20 8.36
CA MET A 1 -24.50 -7.32 7.22
C MET A 1 -23.05 -6.93 7.39
N GLU A 2 -22.14 -7.71 6.78
CA GLU A 2 -20.71 -7.38 6.79
C GLU A 2 -20.55 -6.09 5.99
N LYS A 3 -20.09 -5.03 6.65
CA LYS A 3 -19.80 -3.76 5.97
C LYS A 3 -18.68 -4.05 4.96
N PRO A 4 -18.74 -3.51 3.74
CA PRO A 4 -17.61 -3.64 2.84
C PRO A 4 -16.39 -3.07 3.59
N VAL A 5 -15.34 -3.85 3.70
CA VAL A 5 -14.07 -3.40 4.28
C VAL A 5 -13.30 -2.84 3.11
N PHE A 6 -13.53 -1.58 2.81
CA PHE A 6 -12.83 -0.94 1.72
C PHE A 6 -11.39 -0.76 2.18
N GLN A 7 -10.45 -1.29 1.41
CA GLN A 7 -9.04 -1.22 1.71
C GLN A 7 -8.39 -0.39 0.61
N TRP A 8 -7.74 0.71 1.00
CA TRP A 8 -6.96 1.49 0.05
C TRP A 8 -5.66 0.74 -0.22
N LEU A 9 -5.49 0.24 -1.45
CA LEU A 9 -4.30 -0.50 -1.85
C LEU A 9 -3.40 0.34 -2.75
N PHE A 10 -2.11 0.26 -2.48
CA PHE A 10 -1.07 0.92 -3.25
C PHE A 10 0.04 -0.09 -3.55
N SER A 11 0.49 -0.18 -4.79
CA SER A 11 1.76 -0.82 -5.10
C SER A 11 2.87 0.20 -4.90
N ALA A 12 3.93 -0.24 -4.22
CA ALA A 12 5.22 0.41 -4.34
C ALA A 12 6.00 -0.26 -5.48
N SER A 13 7.31 -0.03 -5.56
CA SER A 13 8.14 -0.85 -6.44
C SER A 13 7.93 -2.32 -6.12
N GLN A 14 7.74 -3.17 -7.14
CA GLN A 14 7.61 -4.61 -6.91
C GLN A 14 8.81 -5.12 -6.10
N PRO A 15 8.62 -6.08 -5.17
CA PRO A 15 7.42 -6.89 -4.91
C PRO A 15 6.50 -6.36 -3.79
N TYR A 16 6.42 -5.05 -3.55
CA TYR A 16 5.74 -4.50 -2.38
C TYR A 16 4.32 -3.97 -2.67
N CYS A 17 3.39 -4.29 -1.77
CA CYS A 17 2.01 -3.80 -1.70
C CYS A 17 1.79 -3.13 -0.35
N LEU A 18 1.06 -2.02 -0.31
CA LEU A 18 0.72 -1.30 0.91
C LEU A 18 -0.80 -1.22 1.01
N GLN A 19 -1.30 -1.58 2.18
CA GLN A 19 -2.71 -1.50 2.52
C GLN A 19 -2.91 -0.44 3.59
N ILE A 20 -3.83 0.50 3.38
CA ILE A 20 -4.20 1.48 4.41
C ILE A 20 -5.40 0.96 5.21
N ASN A 21 -5.25 0.92 6.53
CA ASN A 21 -6.25 0.47 7.49
C ASN A 21 -7.18 1.64 7.91
N LYS A 22 -7.67 2.42 6.95
CA LYS A 22 -8.60 3.52 7.20
C LYS A 22 -9.97 3.22 6.61
N PRO A 23 -11.05 3.77 7.20
CA PRO A 23 -12.37 3.65 6.61
C PRO A 23 -12.38 4.19 5.18
N PRO A 24 -13.19 3.60 4.30
CA PRO A 24 -13.49 4.19 3.01
C PRO A 24 -14.10 5.57 3.06
N HIS A 25 -13.99 6.24 1.91
CA HIS A 25 -14.93 7.28 1.54
C HIS A 25 -16.21 6.69 0.96
N ALA A 26 -17.34 7.34 1.25
CA ALA A 26 -18.65 6.95 0.75
C ALA A 26 -18.80 7.12 -0.78
N GLU A 27 -17.92 7.92 -1.40
CA GLU A 27 -17.90 8.15 -2.84
C GLU A 27 -16.54 7.73 -3.41
N PRO A 28 -16.50 7.19 -4.65
CA PRO A 28 -15.26 6.84 -5.34
C PRO A 28 -14.50 8.12 -5.71
N VAL A 29 -13.53 8.46 -4.88
CA VAL A 29 -12.67 9.64 -5.04
C VAL A 29 -11.25 9.21 -5.40
N PRO A 30 -10.52 9.98 -6.22
CA PRO A 30 -9.12 9.73 -6.47
C PRO A 30 -8.32 9.74 -5.17
N VAL A 31 -7.54 8.68 -4.95
CA VAL A 31 -6.63 8.56 -3.81
C VAL A 31 -5.19 8.40 -4.26
N GLN A 32 -4.28 8.98 -3.48
CA GLN A 32 -2.85 8.89 -3.73
C GLN A 32 -2.10 8.82 -2.40
N LEU A 33 -1.11 7.94 -2.34
CA LEU A 33 -0.15 7.90 -1.24
C LEU A 33 1.07 8.75 -1.65
N CYS A 34 1.46 9.69 -0.79
CA CYS A 34 2.58 10.58 -1.10
C CYS A 34 3.38 10.96 0.15
N TRP A 35 4.67 11.19 -0.04
CA TRP A 35 5.53 11.79 0.97
C TRP A 35 5.33 13.31 0.99
N ARG A 36 5.08 13.86 2.17
CA ARG A 36 5.01 15.30 2.40
C ARG A 36 6.11 15.73 3.38
N PRO A 37 6.76 16.88 3.15
CA PRO A 37 7.75 17.39 4.10
C PRO A 37 7.03 17.73 5.41
N ALA A 38 7.53 17.21 6.53
CA ALA A 38 7.03 17.52 7.87
C ALA A 38 7.92 18.52 8.59
N ASP A 39 9.23 18.39 8.41
CA ASP A 39 10.25 19.35 8.81
C ASP A 39 11.44 19.28 7.84
N LYS A 40 12.53 20.02 8.12
CA LYS A 40 13.71 20.07 7.24
C LYS A 40 14.39 18.71 7.02
N LYS A 41 14.14 17.71 7.86
CA LYS A 41 14.81 16.39 7.83
C LYS A 41 13.86 15.21 7.83
N THR A 42 12.55 15.41 8.00
CA THR A 42 11.59 14.30 7.99
C THR A 42 10.48 14.49 6.97
N SER A 43 10.12 13.38 6.34
CA SER A 43 8.95 13.24 5.49
C SER A 43 7.87 12.47 6.24
N ARG A 44 6.62 12.89 6.09
CA ARG A 44 5.43 12.16 6.55
C ARG A 44 4.77 11.48 5.38
N LEU A 45 4.36 10.25 5.58
CA LEU A 45 3.51 9.55 4.64
C LEU A 45 2.09 10.10 4.78
N CYS A 46 1.49 10.50 3.67
CA CYS A 46 0.15 11.07 3.65
C CYS A 46 -0.73 10.35 2.63
N LEU A 47 -1.98 10.09 3.02
CA LEU A 47 -3.04 9.68 2.12
C LEU A 47 -3.79 10.93 1.65
N ALA A 48 -3.63 11.27 0.38
CA ALA A 48 -4.40 12.30 -0.30
C ALA A 48 -5.69 11.68 -0.86
N ILE A 49 -6.81 12.31 -0.56
CA ILE A 49 -8.15 11.89 -0.96
C ILE A 49 -8.87 13.15 -1.48
N GLY A 50 -8.98 13.28 -2.81
CA GLY A 50 -9.42 14.53 -3.41
C GLY A 50 -8.57 15.72 -2.93
N ASN A 51 -9.20 16.70 -2.27
CA ASN A 51 -8.51 17.88 -1.71
C ASN A 51 -8.02 17.69 -0.26
N ALA A 52 -8.39 16.59 0.40
CA ALA A 52 -7.96 16.29 1.76
C ALA A 52 -6.62 15.55 1.74
N CYS A 53 -5.70 15.94 2.62
CA CYS A 53 -4.42 15.25 2.80
C CYS A 53 -4.29 14.86 4.27
N GLN A 54 -4.32 13.55 4.54
CA GLN A 54 -4.26 13.03 5.90
C GLN A 54 -2.92 12.35 6.17
N PRO A 55 -2.16 12.76 7.19
CA PRO A 55 -0.96 12.03 7.58
C PRO A 55 -1.32 10.63 8.08
N LEU A 56 -0.42 9.68 7.84
CA LEU A 56 -0.51 8.30 8.32
C LEU A 56 0.53 8.09 9.43
N GLY A 57 0.08 7.45 10.51
CA GLY A 57 0.93 7.01 11.62
C GLY A 57 1.28 5.53 11.52
N ALA A 58 2.01 5.05 12.53
CA ALA A 58 2.22 3.63 12.73
C ALA A 58 0.86 2.94 13.01
N GLY A 59 0.55 1.86 12.27
CA GLY A 59 -0.70 1.12 12.38
C GLY A 59 -1.80 1.55 11.40
N ASP A 60 -1.69 2.75 10.80
CA ASP A 60 -2.62 3.19 9.74
C ASP A 60 -2.39 2.48 8.41
N PHE A 61 -1.28 1.74 8.28
CA PHE A 61 -0.96 0.97 7.09
C PHE A 61 -0.28 -0.35 7.47
N THR A 62 -0.35 -1.30 6.54
CA THR A 62 0.35 -2.57 6.58
C THR A 62 1.08 -2.73 5.25
N VAL A 63 2.35 -3.11 5.29
CA VAL A 63 3.11 -3.43 4.09
C VAL A 63 3.11 -4.93 3.89
N PHE A 64 2.96 -5.34 2.65
CA PHE A 64 2.99 -6.71 2.19
C PHE A 64 4.09 -6.85 1.15
N ARG A 65 4.77 -7.98 1.16
CA ARG A 65 5.73 -8.37 0.13
C ARG A 65 5.29 -9.72 -0.43
N LEU A 66 5.40 -9.92 -1.73
CA LEU A 66 5.26 -11.28 -2.27
C LEU A 66 6.32 -12.17 -1.63
N SER A 67 5.94 -13.40 -1.29
CA SER A 67 6.91 -14.40 -0.82
C SER A 67 8.03 -14.55 -1.84
N ASP A 68 9.24 -14.90 -1.38
CA ASP A 68 10.38 -15.03 -2.29
C ASP A 68 10.09 -16.03 -3.42
N THR A 69 9.38 -17.12 -3.14
CA THR A 69 8.97 -18.11 -4.15
C THR A 69 8.05 -17.53 -5.22
N GLN A 70 7.07 -16.70 -4.83
CA GLN A 70 6.18 -16.01 -5.75
C GLN A 70 6.90 -14.93 -6.55
N TRP A 71 7.75 -14.14 -5.88
CA TRP A 71 8.52 -13.11 -6.57
C TRP A 71 9.48 -13.70 -7.61
N GLN A 72 10.17 -14.80 -7.28
CA GLN A 72 11.02 -15.51 -8.24
C GLN A 72 10.21 -16.03 -9.43
N SER A 73 8.98 -16.49 -9.21
CA SER A 73 8.09 -16.96 -10.28
C SER A 73 7.63 -15.81 -11.19
N VAL A 74 7.32 -14.65 -10.62
CA VAL A 74 6.99 -13.42 -11.37
C VAL A 74 8.18 -12.95 -12.21
N VAL A 75 9.37 -12.90 -11.63
CA VAL A 75 10.62 -12.52 -12.35
C VAL A 75 10.93 -13.53 -13.47
N ALA A 76 10.66 -14.81 -13.25
CA ALA A 76 10.85 -15.86 -14.26
C ALA A 76 9.75 -15.89 -15.34
N GLY A 77 8.73 -15.01 -15.26
CA GLY A 77 7.61 -14.98 -16.21
C GLY A 77 6.64 -16.16 -16.06
N ASN A 78 6.75 -16.92 -14.98
CA ASN A 78 5.97 -18.13 -14.70
C ASN A 78 4.77 -17.84 -13.79
N SER A 79 4.25 -16.61 -13.80
CA SER A 79 3.15 -16.15 -12.95
C SER A 79 1.80 -16.75 -13.38
N GLY A 80 1.62 -18.06 -13.21
CA GLY A 80 0.41 -18.75 -13.60
C GLY A 80 0.30 -20.13 -12.98
N ALA A 81 -0.22 -20.22 -11.74
CA ALA A 81 -0.98 -21.37 -11.23
C ALA A 81 -1.36 -21.21 -9.74
N GLU A 82 -0.50 -20.58 -8.94
CA GLU A 82 -0.64 -20.59 -7.48
C GLU A 82 -1.27 -19.27 -6.96
N PRO A 83 -2.09 -19.31 -5.88
CA PRO A 83 -2.59 -18.09 -5.25
C PRO A 83 -1.43 -17.21 -4.78
N GLU A 84 -1.59 -15.90 -4.92
CA GLU A 84 -0.55 -14.93 -4.53
C GLU A 84 -0.31 -15.04 -3.01
N GLN A 85 0.90 -15.42 -2.63
CA GLN A 85 1.31 -15.50 -1.23
C GLN A 85 1.99 -14.20 -0.82
N TRP A 86 1.32 -13.46 0.06
CA TRP A 86 1.79 -12.19 0.58
C TRP A 86 2.20 -12.33 2.04
N GLU A 87 3.38 -11.82 2.36
CA GLU A 87 3.91 -11.78 3.72
C GLU A 87 3.76 -10.36 4.29
N ARG A 88 3.18 -10.26 5.49
CA ARG A 88 3.04 -9.00 6.21
C ARG A 88 4.38 -8.57 6.78
N LEU A 89 4.78 -7.34 6.48
CA LEU A 89 5.98 -6.71 7.00
C LEU A 89 5.59 -5.56 7.93
N ALA A 90 6.17 -5.58 9.13
CA ALA A 90 5.94 -4.58 10.16
C ALA A 90 6.85 -3.36 9.97
N PHE A 91 6.72 -2.68 8.83
CA PHE A 91 7.45 -1.44 8.59
C PHE A 91 6.83 -0.26 9.34
N THR A 92 7.69 0.57 9.90
CA THR A 92 7.37 1.90 10.41
C THR A 92 7.41 2.94 9.28
N VAL A 93 6.76 4.10 9.49
CA VAL A 93 6.81 5.22 8.52
C VAL A 93 8.25 5.65 8.24
N SER A 94 9.09 5.69 9.28
CA SER A 94 10.48 6.12 9.15
C SER A 94 11.31 5.14 8.31
N GLU A 95 11.04 3.84 8.41
CA GLU A 95 11.72 2.85 7.57
C GLU A 95 11.30 3.00 6.12
N LEU A 96 9.99 3.12 5.83
CA LEU A 96 9.53 3.34 4.45
C LEU A 96 10.14 4.59 3.81
N ALA A 97 10.36 5.65 4.59
CA ALA A 97 10.91 6.91 4.08
C ALA A 97 12.36 6.81 3.58
N VAL A 98 13.13 5.82 4.06
CA VAL A 98 14.53 5.62 3.67
C VAL A 98 14.71 4.50 2.65
N HIS A 99 13.69 3.69 2.42
CA HIS A 99 13.72 2.58 1.48
C HIS A 99 13.41 3.06 0.05
N PRO A 100 14.32 2.81 -0.92
CA PRO A 100 14.15 3.28 -2.29
C PRO A 100 12.91 2.69 -2.99
N GLU A 101 12.43 1.53 -2.55
CA GLU A 101 11.27 0.85 -3.12
C GLU A 101 9.96 1.63 -2.88
N PHE A 102 9.89 2.42 -1.80
CA PHE A 102 8.70 3.16 -1.36
C PHE A 102 8.76 4.66 -1.69
N VAL A 103 9.57 5.05 -2.68
CA VAL A 103 9.63 6.44 -3.16
C VAL A 103 8.35 6.83 -3.90
N THR A 104 7.78 5.90 -4.66
CA THR A 104 6.57 6.10 -5.46
C THR A 104 5.53 5.06 -5.11
N PHE A 105 4.28 5.48 -5.11
CA PHE A 105 3.12 4.61 -4.88
C PHE A 105 2.14 4.75 -6.03
N THR A 106 1.67 3.62 -6.53
CA THR A 106 0.63 3.55 -7.55
C THR A 106 -0.62 2.96 -6.91
N ALA A 107 -1.77 3.62 -7.02
CA ALA A 107 -3.02 3.07 -6.51
C ALA A 107 -3.36 1.79 -7.30
N MET A 108 -3.52 0.67 -6.59
CA MET A 108 -3.96 -0.60 -7.17
C MET A 108 -5.48 -0.67 -7.09
N GLY A 109 -6.12 -0.06 -8.08
CA GLY A 109 -7.58 -0.02 -8.20
C GLY A 109 -8.26 1.02 -7.30
N THR A 110 -9.45 1.42 -7.71
CA THR A 110 -10.39 2.24 -6.93
C THR A 110 -11.46 1.39 -6.23
N THR A 111 -11.41 0.07 -6.40
CA THR A 111 -12.49 -0.86 -6.06
C THR A 111 -12.22 -1.64 -4.77
N GLU A 112 -13.29 -1.74 -3.99
CA GLU A 112 -13.37 -1.92 -2.54
C GLU A 112 -13.04 -3.34 -2.04
N VAL A 113 -12.69 -4.25 -2.96
CA VAL A 113 -12.73 -5.71 -2.72
C VAL A 113 -11.35 -6.35 -2.83
N GLN A 114 -10.32 -5.61 -3.25
CA GLN A 114 -8.97 -6.17 -3.32
C GLN A 114 -8.27 -5.98 -1.98
N ARG A 115 -7.75 -7.07 -1.42
CA ARG A 115 -6.70 -7.03 -0.41
C ARG A 115 -5.38 -7.38 -1.09
N CYS A 116 -4.24 -7.03 -0.49
CA CYS A 116 -2.98 -7.63 -0.94
C CYS A 116 -3.13 -9.17 -0.82
N GLU A 117 -3.79 -9.67 0.22
CA GLU A 117 -4.15 -11.10 0.38
C GLU A 117 -5.30 -11.49 -0.58
N LYS A 118 -4.97 -12.15 -1.70
CA LYS A 118 -5.97 -12.78 -2.58
C LYS A 118 -6.46 -14.11 -2.03
#